data_AF-A0A537FIR9-F1
#
_entry.id   AF-A0A537FIR9-F1
#
_cell.length_a   1.000
_cell.length_b   1.000
_cell.length_c   1.000
_cell.angle_alpha   90.00
_cell.angle_beta   90.00
_cell.angle_gamma   90.00
#
_symmetry.space_group_name_H-M   'P 1'
#
loop_
_entity.id
_entity.type
_entity.pdbx_description
1 polymer ?
#
loop_
_entity_poly.entity_id
_entity_poly.type
_entity_poly.pdbx_seq_one_letter_code
_entity_poly.pdbx_strand_id
1 'polypeptide(L)' 'FMRQDADTLTLEVQDNGRGITAAEMRGSKSLGLLGMRERVLLFSGKLDINGSRGRGTQVTVSLPLRSK' A
#
# COMPACT_ATOMS: atom_id res chain seq x y z
N PHE A 1 4.28 5.11 -9.24
CA PHE A 1 3.61 5.33 -10.54
C PHE A 1 2.10 5.17 -10.38
N MET A 2 1.30 5.62 -11.34
CA MET A 2 -0.14 5.33 -11.37
C MET A 2 -0.50 4.76 -12.75
N ARG A 3 -1.30 3.70 -12.78
CA ARG A 3 -1.81 3.09 -14.02
C ARG A 3 -3.26 2.67 -13.83
N GLN A 4 -3.99 2.80 -14.93
CA GLN A 4 -5.38 2.42 -15.00
C GLN A 4 -5.54 1.35 -16.09
N ASP A 5 -6.27 0.30 -15.74
CA ASP A 5 -6.71 -0.80 -16.59
C ASP A 5 -8.24 -0.68 -16.76
N ALA A 6 -8.88 -1.59 -17.51
CA ALA A 6 -10.33 -1.51 -17.75
C ALA A 6 -11.17 -1.47 -16.46
N ASP A 7 -10.76 -2.23 -15.43
CA ASP A 7 -11.53 -2.41 -14.20
C ASP A 7 -10.73 -2.07 -12.92
N THR A 8 -9.48 -1.64 -13.05
CA THR A 8 -8.59 -1.46 -11.88
C THR A 8 -7.71 -0.23 -12.00
N LEU A 9 -7.63 0.55 -10.93
CA LEU A 9 -6.64 1.61 -10.72
C LEU A 9 -5.53 1.05 -9.82
N THR A 10 -4.28 1.09 -10.30
CA THR A 10 -3.11 0.74 -9.51
C THR A 10 -2.26 1.97 -9.24
N LEU A 11 -1.98 2.23 -7.96
CA LEU A 11 -1.06 3.25 -7.48
C LEU A 11 0.11 2.57 -6.80
N GLU A 12 1.31 2.99 -7.13
CA GLU A 12 2.53 2.52 -6.50
C GLU A 12 3.37 3.72 -6.02
N VAL A 13 3.90 3.63 -4.81
CA VAL A 13 4.83 4.61 -4.26
C VAL A 13 6.09 3.86 -3.83
N GLN A 14 7.24 4.38 -4.22
CA GLN A 14 8.55 3.85 -3.83
C GLN A 14 9.37 4.95 -3.18
N ASP A 15 10.02 4.62 -2.07
CA ASP A 15 11.08 5.43 -1.46
C ASP A 15 12.40 4.65 -1.45
N ASN A 16 13.51 5.36 -1.31
CA ASN A 16 14.86 4.82 -1.17
C ASN A 16 15.38 4.96 0.28
N GLY A 17 14.49 5.02 1.26
CA GLY A 17 14.83 5.19 2.67
C GLY A 17 15.36 3.91 3.32
N ARG A 18 15.36 3.88 4.66
CA ARG A 18 15.88 2.74 5.43
C ARG A 18 15.11 1.43 5.24
N GLY A 19 13.91 1.49 4.66
CA GLY A 19 12.96 0.40 4.56
C GLY A 19 12.21 0.10 5.86
N ILE A 20 11.11 -0.64 5.71
CA ILE A 20 10.24 -1.05 6.81
C ILE A 20 10.33 -2.56 7.05
N THR A 21 10.44 -2.96 8.31
CA THR A 21 10.44 -4.39 8.70
C THR A 21 9.02 -4.90 8.91
N ALA A 22 8.85 -6.23 8.83
CA ALA A 22 7.56 -6.86 9.09
C ALA A 22 7.02 -6.60 10.51
N ALA A 23 7.91 -6.44 11.49
CA ALA A 23 7.55 -6.10 12.86
C ALA A 23 6.98 -4.66 12.95
N GLU A 24 7.63 -3.70 12.28
CA GLU A 24 7.17 -2.31 12.22
C GLU A 24 5.83 -2.18 11.48
N MET A 25 5.61 -2.98 10.43
CA MET A 25 4.32 -3.01 9.70
C MET A 25 3.14 -3.50 10.54
N ARG A 26 3.40 -4.35 11.54
CA ARG A 26 2.40 -4.92 12.47
C ARG A 26 2.32 -4.20 13.82
N GLY A 27 3.18 -3.22 14.05
CA GLY A 27 3.19 -2.46 15.31
C GLY A 27 1.88 -1.73 15.56
N SER A 28 1.42 -1.71 16.81
CA SER A 28 0.18 -1.03 17.23
C SER A 28 0.19 0.48 17.01
N LYS A 29 1.36 1.09 16.80
CA LYS A 29 1.54 2.53 16.54
C LYS A 29 1.58 2.90 15.07
N SER A 30 1.40 1.95 14.15
CA SER A 30 1.51 2.18 12.70
C SER A 30 0.22 2.77 12.12
N LEU A 31 -0.24 3.89 12.70
CA LEU A 31 -1.52 4.56 12.37
C LEU A 31 -1.63 4.92 10.89
N GLY A 32 -0.53 5.34 10.25
CA GLY A 32 -0.51 5.62 8.82
C GLY A 32 -0.83 4.39 7.97
N LEU A 33 -0.20 3.24 8.28
CA LEU A 33 -0.44 1.98 7.58
C LEU A 33 -1.82 1.40 7.89
N LEU A 34 -2.29 1.57 9.13
CA LEU A 34 -3.65 1.20 9.52
C LEU A 34 -4.67 1.97 8.69
N GLY A 35 -4.57 3.30 8.63
CA GLY A 35 -5.48 4.12 7.83
C GLY A 35 -5.41 3.82 6.33
N MET A 36 -4.24 3.43 5.80
CA MET A 36 -4.14 2.94 4.41
C MET A 36 -4.93 1.65 4.22
N ARG A 37 -4.80 0.67 5.11
CA ARG A 37 -5.55 -0.61 5.05
C ARG A 37 -7.04 -0.38 5.13
N GLU A 38 -7.50 0.47 6.05
CA GLU A 38 -8.91 0.83 6.21
C GLU A 38 -9.47 1.47 4.93
N ARG A 39 -8.77 2.48 4.39
CA ARG A 39 -9.20 3.15 3.15
C ARG A 39 -9.25 2.19 1.97
N VAL A 40 -8.25 1.34 1.79
CA VAL A 40 -8.24 0.35 0.71
C VAL A 40 -9.38 -0.66 0.87
N LEU A 41 -9.66 -1.10 2.10
CA LEU A 41 -10.76 -2.02 2.40
C LEU A 41 -12.13 -1.40 2.09
N LEU A 42 -12.33 -0.11 2.41
CA LEU A 42 -13.58 0.61 2.08
C LEU A 42 -13.92 0.57 0.59
N PHE A 43 -12.91 0.52 -0.27
CA PHE A 43 -13.07 0.44 -1.72
C PHE A 43 -12.94 -0.99 -2.27
N SER A 44 -13.00 -2.02 -1.43
CA SER A 44 -12.80 -3.43 -1.83
C SER A 44 -11.48 -3.65 -2.59
N GLY A 45 -10.47 -2.86 -2.27
CA GLY A 45 -9.17 -2.90 -2.93
C GLY A 45 -8.18 -3.85 -2.25
N LYS A 46 -6.95 -3.84 -2.78
CA LYS A 46 -5.80 -4.56 -2.24
C LYS A 46 -4.66 -3.61 -1.93
N LEU A 47 -3.96 -3.86 -0.83
CA LEU A 47 -2.79 -3.11 -0.39
C LEU A 47 -1.65 -4.09 -0.16
N ASP A 48 -0.54 -3.86 -0.84
CA ASP A 48 0.72 -4.56 -0.65
C ASP A 48 1.78 -3.54 -0.19
N ILE A 49 2.54 -3.91 0.84
CA ILE A 49 3.63 -3.08 1.36
C ILE A 49 4.85 -3.98 1.53
N ASN A 50 5.88 -3.70 0.72
CA ASN A 50 7.15 -4.40 0.79
C ASN A 50 8.24 -3.43 1.22
N GLY A 51 9.05 -3.84 2.19
CA GLY A 51 10.19 -3.07 2.64
C GLY A 51 11.32 -4.01 3.02
N SER A 52 12.53 -3.55 2.82
CA SER A 52 13.70 -4.26 3.31
C SER A 52 14.81 -3.28 3.67
N ARG A 53 15.57 -3.62 4.70
CA ARG A 53 16.56 -2.72 5.28
C ARG A 53 17.55 -2.26 4.21
N GLY A 54 17.69 -0.95 4.04
CA GLY A 54 18.59 -0.33 3.06
C GLY A 54 18.14 -0.39 1.60
N ARG A 55 16.93 -0.89 1.31
CA ARG A 55 16.35 -0.94 -0.04
C ARG A 55 15.08 -0.10 -0.18
N GLY A 56 14.75 0.70 0.83
CA GLY A 56 13.53 1.50 0.84
C GLY A 56 12.25 0.70 1.06
N THR A 57 11.14 1.33 0.74
CA THR A 57 9.78 0.78 0.86
C THR A 57 9.03 0.99 -0.45
N GLN A 58 8.26 -0.02 -0.84
CA GLN A 58 7.29 0.03 -1.91
C GLN A 58 5.89 -0.22 -1.36
N VAL A 59 4.95 0.63 -1.75
CA VAL A 59 3.53 0.50 -1.41
C VAL A 59 2.76 0.42 -2.71
N THR A 60 1.96 -0.64 -2.87
CA THR A 60 1.10 -0.85 -4.04
C THR A 60 -0.36 -0.95 -3.60
N VAL A 61 -1.20 -0.10 -4.16
CA VAL A 61 -2.65 -0.08 -3.96
C VAL A 61 -3.31 -0.45 -5.28
N SER A 62 -4.26 -1.39 -5.25
CA SER A 62 -5.12 -1.71 -6.39
C SER A 62 -6.58 -1.55 -5.99
N LEU A 63 -7.30 -0.66 -6.67
CA LEU A 63 -8.72 -0.39 -6.43
C LEU A 63 -9.56 -0.76 -7.66
N PRO A 64 -10.73 -1.40 -7.50
CA PRO A 64 -11.68 -1.54 -8.60
C PRO A 64 -12.20 -0.18 -9.05
N LEU A 65 -12.32 0.05 -10.36
CA LEU A 65 -12.86 1.31 -10.92
C LEU A 65 -14.38 1.38 -10.90
N ARG A 66 -15.03 0.23 -10.75
CA ARG A 66 -16.48 0.11 -10.66
C ARG A 66 -16.80 -0.44 -9.28
N SER A 67 -17.54 0.33 -8.48
CA SER A 67 -18.17 -0.20 -7.28
C SER A 67 -19.27 -1.19 -7.68
N LYS A 68 -19.48 -2.23 -6.87
CA LYS A 68 -20.75 -2.96 -6.89
C LYS A 68 -21.87 -2.11 -6.33
#